data_AF-A0A2I7SM94-F1
#
_entry.id   AF-A0A2I7SM94-F1
#
_cell.length_a   1.000
_cell.length_b   1.000
_cell.length_c   1.000
_cell.angle_alpha   90.00
_cell.angle_beta   90.00
_cell.angle_gamma   90.00
#
_symmetry.space_group_name_H-M   'P 1'
#
loop_
_entity.id
_entity.type
_entity.pdbx_description
1 polymer ?
#
loop_
_entity_poly.entity_id
_entity_poly.type
_entity_poly.pdbx_seq_one_letter_code
_entity_poly.pdbx_strand_id
1 'polypeptide(L)'
;MYKFFFRRLLLADYCAAKWLVNKKMPERIIPSTLHFFATPFAFIGAGLYFVIIGTISYRFETYLPILIGLGGVMLPLQFYIEKRAKKVIFKWGIEKEFNTLSKNERLNKNIFAFLFFWGAFFLFFYLGVTYVGGYLIE
;
A
#
# COMPACT_ATOMS: atom_id res chain seq x y z
N MET A 1 -16.02 -12.11 4.05
CA MET A 1 -14.58 -12.43 3.83
C MET A 1 -13.70 -11.18 3.70
N TYR A 2 -13.95 -10.27 2.76
CA TYR A 2 -13.12 -9.07 2.53
C TYR A 2 -12.96 -8.16 3.76
N LYS A 3 -14.04 -7.86 4.48
CA LYS A 3 -13.99 -7.04 5.71
C LYS A 3 -12.99 -7.60 6.74
N PHE A 4 -12.90 -8.93 6.84
CA PHE A 4 -12.02 -9.60 7.78
C PHE A 4 -10.55 -9.49 7.38
N PHE A 5 -10.27 -9.65 6.08
CA PHE A 5 -8.93 -9.43 5.54
C PHE A 5 -8.46 -7.99 5.73
N PHE A 6 -9.26 -7.00 5.30
CA PHE A 6 -8.90 -5.59 5.43
C PHE A 6 -8.75 -5.14 6.88
N ARG A 7 -9.59 -5.65 7.80
CA ARG A 7 -9.43 -5.38 9.23
C ARG A 7 -8.13 -5.98 9.77
N ARG A 8 -7.81 -7.24 9.41
CA ARG A 8 -6.58 -7.91 9.84
C ARG A 8 -5.34 -7.19 9.34
N LEU A 9 -5.35 -6.76 8.08
CA LEU A 9 -4.28 -6.01 7.46
C LEU A 9 -4.14 -4.63 8.13
N LEU A 10 -5.23 -3.89 8.32
CA LEU A 10 -5.20 -2.58 8.97
C LEU A 10 -4.69 -2.64 10.42
N LEU A 11 -5.06 -3.70 11.16
CA LEU A 11 -4.50 -3.96 12.48
C LEU A 11 -3.01 -4.30 12.42
N ALA A 12 -2.58 -5.01 11.38
CA ALA A 12 -1.17 -5.31 11.17
C ALA A 12 -0.34 -4.07 10.87
N ASP A 13 -0.83 -3.19 9.99
CA ASP A 13 -0.20 -1.91 9.69
C ASP A 13 -0.20 -0.99 10.91
N TYR A 14 -1.23 -1.06 11.77
CA TYR A 14 -1.25 -0.34 13.05
C TYR A 14 -0.17 -0.85 14.01
N CYS A 15 0.01 -2.18 14.11
CA CYS A 15 1.11 -2.75 14.89
C CYS A 15 2.47 -2.30 14.35
N ALA A 16 2.66 -2.32 13.02
CA ALA A 16 3.90 -1.92 12.38
C ALA A 16 4.19 -0.43 12.59
N ALA A 17 3.18 0.43 12.41
CA ALA A 17 3.28 1.86 12.69
C ALA A 17 3.65 2.11 14.15
N LYS A 18 3.03 1.42 15.11
CA LYS A 18 3.33 1.58 16.54
C LYS A 18 4.72 1.06 16.94
N TRP A 19 5.29 0.16 16.14
CA TRP A 19 6.67 -0.32 16.31
C TRP A 19 7.70 0.64 15.72
N LEU A 20 7.41 1.23 14.55
CA LEU A 20 8.32 2.11 13.81
C LEU A 20 8.26 3.58 14.27
N VAL A 21 7.08 4.06 14.69
CA VAL A 21 6.90 5.45 15.13
C VAL A 21 7.59 5.66 16.48
N ASN A 22 8.31 6.78 16.58
CA ASN A 22 8.95 7.19 17.83
C ASN A 22 7.90 7.29 18.95
N LYS A 23 8.18 6.65 20.09
CA LYS A 23 7.31 6.69 21.29
C LYS A 23 7.02 8.10 21.78
N LYS A 24 7.87 9.08 21.47
CA LYS A 24 7.68 10.50 21.78
C LYS A 24 6.70 11.23 20.85
N MET A 25 6.22 10.59 19.79
CA MET A 25 5.30 11.17 18.79
C MET A 25 4.10 10.23 18.51
N PRO A 26 3.28 9.90 19.52
CA PRO A 26 2.14 8.99 19.36
C PRO A 26 1.09 9.50 18.36
N GLU A 27 0.99 10.81 18.15
CA GLU A 27 0.10 11.44 17.17
C GLU A 27 0.39 11.01 15.73
N ARG A 28 1.61 10.51 15.45
CA ARG A 28 2.01 10.02 14.14
C ARG A 28 1.59 8.57 13.86
N ILE A 29 1.12 7.82 14.86
CA ILE A 29 0.75 6.41 14.68
C ILE A 29 -0.37 6.26 13.64
N ILE A 30 -1.42 7.09 13.71
CA ILE A 30 -2.55 7.02 12.78
C ILE A 30 -2.11 7.41 11.36
N PRO A 31 -1.47 8.58 11.12
CA PRO A 31 -0.92 8.90 9.80
C PRO A 31 -0.01 7.81 9.22
N SER A 32 0.90 7.25 10.02
CA SER A 32 1.78 6.18 9.57
C SER A 32 1.02 4.90 9.24
N THR A 33 0.01 4.53 10.04
CA THR A 33 -0.85 3.38 9.75
C THR A 33 -1.59 3.56 8.43
N LEU A 34 -2.12 4.76 8.17
CA LEU A 34 -2.82 5.07 6.92
C LEU A 34 -1.89 4.96 5.73
N HIS A 35 -0.69 5.51 5.85
CA HIS A 35 0.31 5.44 4.78
C HIS A 35 0.75 4.00 4.51
N PHE A 36 1.13 3.24 5.55
CA PHE A 36 1.51 1.83 5.39
C PHE A 36 0.38 0.96 4.83
N PHE A 37 -0.86 1.23 5.22
CA PHE A 37 -2.01 0.50 4.69
C PHE A 37 -2.31 0.85 3.24
N ALA A 38 -2.21 2.12 2.83
CA ALA A 38 -2.61 2.57 1.49
C ALA A 38 -1.53 2.35 0.42
N THR A 39 -0.26 2.52 0.77
CA THR A 39 0.87 2.45 -0.18
C THR A 39 0.96 1.12 -0.95
N PRO A 40 0.76 -0.06 -0.33
CA PRO A 40 0.75 -1.33 -1.07
C PRO A 40 -0.35 -1.38 -2.13
N PHE A 41 -1.53 -0.82 -1.87
CA PHE A 41 -2.59 -0.75 -2.88
C PHE A 41 -2.24 0.24 -3.99
N ALA A 42 -1.56 1.34 -3.68
CA ALA A 42 -1.02 2.24 -4.70
C ALA A 42 -0.01 1.53 -5.61
N PHE A 43 0.88 0.69 -5.06
CA PHE A 43 1.77 -0.16 -5.85
C PHE A 43 1.01 -1.16 -6.72
N ILE A 44 0.00 -1.84 -6.19
CA ILE A 44 -0.84 -2.75 -6.99
C ILE A 44 -1.52 -1.98 -8.14
N GLY A 45 -2.10 -0.81 -7.86
CA GLY A 45 -2.72 0.03 -8.89
C GLY A 45 -1.72 0.49 -9.96
N ALA A 46 -0.51 0.87 -9.56
CA ALA A 46 0.57 1.20 -10.45
C ALA A 46 1.04 0.02 -11.32
N GLY A 47 1.12 -1.18 -10.76
CA GLY A 47 1.42 -2.39 -11.52
C GLY A 47 0.35 -2.68 -12.58
N LEU A 48 -0.92 -2.57 -12.20
CA LEU A 48 -2.05 -2.70 -13.14
C LEU A 48 -2.01 -1.64 -14.24
N TYR A 49 -1.63 -0.41 -13.90
CA TYR A 49 -1.44 0.65 -14.88
C TYR A 49 -0.43 0.25 -15.97
N PHE A 50 0.74 -0.30 -15.60
CA PHE A 50 1.73 -0.78 -16.57
C PHE A 50 1.21 -1.90 -17.46
N VAL A 51 0.45 -2.84 -16.91
CA VAL A 51 -0.19 -3.90 -17.69
C VAL A 51 -1.17 -3.30 -18.71
N ILE A 52 -2.03 -2.38 -18.28
CA ILE A 52 -3.04 -1.76 -19.15
C ILE A 52 -2.36 -1.00 -20.28
N ILE A 53 -1.42 -0.10 -19.99
CA ILE A 53 -0.76 0.68 -21.05
C ILE A 53 0.10 -0.21 -21.96
N GLY A 54 0.64 -1.32 -21.46
CA GLY A 54 1.36 -2.31 -22.26
C GLY A 54 0.47 -3.04 -23.28
N THR A 55 -0.85 -3.07 -23.06
CA THR A 55 -1.79 -3.64 -24.05
C THR A 55 -2.22 -2.66 -25.15
N ILE A 56 -1.86 -1.37 -25.03
CA ILE A 56 -2.23 -0.34 -26.00
C ILE A 56 -1.16 -0.32 -27.10
N SER A 57 -1.59 -0.29 -28.36
CA SER A 57 -0.68 -0.24 -29.53
C SER A 57 0.06 1.09 -29.70
N TYR A 58 -0.35 2.13 -28.97
CA TYR A 58 0.23 3.46 -29.01
C TYR A 58 1.48 3.52 -28.12
N ARG A 59 2.58 4.02 -28.67
CA ARG A 59 3.84 4.26 -27.96
C ARG A 59 4.04 5.77 -27.79
N PHE A 60 4.37 6.19 -26.57
CA PHE A 60 4.78 7.55 -26.28
C PHE A 60 6.24 7.80 -26.72
N GLU A 61 6.51 8.95 -27.33
CA GLU A 61 7.88 9.32 -27.72
C GLU A 61 8.79 9.58 -26.51
N THR A 62 8.20 9.83 -25.33
CA THR A 62 8.94 10.08 -24.09
C THR A 62 8.31 9.33 -22.92
N TYR A 63 9.07 9.13 -21.84
CA TYR A 63 8.57 8.53 -20.61
C TYR A 63 7.69 9.47 -19.77
N LEU A 64 7.66 10.77 -20.09
CA LEU A 64 6.97 11.76 -19.27
C LEU A 64 5.45 11.51 -19.16
N PRO A 65 4.70 11.24 -20.24
CA PRO A 65 3.28 10.87 -20.14
C PRO A 65 3.05 9.60 -19.31
N ILE A 66 3.97 8.63 -19.39
CA ILE A 66 3.89 7.38 -18.63
C ILE A 66 4.02 7.68 -17.13
N LEU A 67 4.95 8.55 -16.74
CA LEU A 67 5.14 8.98 -15.35
C LEU A 67 3.98 9.84 -14.83
N ILE A 68 3.44 10.72 -15.66
CA ILE A 68 2.26 11.53 -15.31
C ILE A 68 1.04 10.61 -15.07
N GLY A 69 0.80 9.65 -15.96
CA GLY A 69 -0.27 8.67 -15.79
C GLY A 69 -0.09 7.81 -14.54
N LEU A 70 1.14 7.38 -14.25
CA LEU A 70 1.47 6.64 -13.03
C LEU A 70 1.13 7.45 -11.77
N GLY A 71 1.54 8.72 -11.71
CA GLY A 71 1.17 9.64 -10.63
C GLY A 71 -0.34 9.85 -10.53
N GLY A 72 -1.01 9.94 -11.68
CA GLY A 72 -2.47 10.05 -11.80
C GLY A 72 -3.24 8.81 -11.31
N VAL A 73 -2.62 7.63 -11.27
CA VAL A 73 -3.20 6.42 -10.68
C VAL A 73 -2.87 6.31 -9.20
N MET A 74 -1.59 6.48 -8.84
CA MET A 74 -1.12 6.25 -7.47
C MET A 74 -1.71 7.27 -6.48
N LEU A 75 -1.68 8.56 -6.80
CA LEU A 75 -2.10 9.60 -5.86
C LEU A 75 -3.60 9.53 -5.52
N PRO A 76 -4.53 9.47 -6.48
CA PRO A 76 -5.96 9.38 -6.14
C PRO A 76 -6.30 8.08 -5.40
N LEU A 77 -5.66 6.97 -5.77
CA LEU A 77 -5.88 5.69 -5.11
C LEU A 77 -5.40 5.73 -3.65
N GLN A 78 -4.22 6.29 -3.40
CA GLN A 78 -3.68 6.51 -2.06
C GLN A 78 -4.67 7.33 -1.21
N PHE A 79 -5.05 8.53 -1.66
CA PHE A 79 -5.95 9.42 -0.92
C PHE A 79 -7.31 8.79 -0.64
N TYR A 80 -7.87 8.07 -1.63
CA TYR A 80 -9.15 7.40 -1.49
C TYR A 80 -9.10 6.31 -0.41
N ILE A 81 -8.05 5.49 -0.42
CA ILE A 81 -7.88 4.41 0.56
C ILE A 81 -7.60 4.97 1.94
N GLU A 82 -6.71 5.96 2.08
CA GLU A 82 -6.42 6.61 3.36
C GLU A 82 -7.68 7.21 4.00
N LYS A 83 -8.51 7.91 3.21
CA LYS A 83 -9.77 8.50 3.68
C LYS A 83 -10.74 7.43 4.21
N ARG A 84 -10.80 6.25 3.56
CA ARG A 84 -11.63 5.13 4.00
C ARG A 84 -11.04 4.43 5.22
N ALA A 85 -9.73 4.14 5.19
CA ALA A 85 -8.98 3.52 6.28
C ALA A 85 -9.12 4.32 7.57
N LYS A 86 -9.00 5.64 7.50
CA LYS A 86 -9.16 6.53 8.67
C LYS A 86 -10.51 6.35 9.36
N LYS A 87 -11.60 6.29 8.59
CA LYS A 87 -12.94 6.07 9.15
C LYS A 87 -13.07 4.70 9.82
N VAL A 88 -12.49 3.66 9.23
CA VAL A 88 -12.64 2.29 9.73
C VAL A 88 -11.70 1.95 10.90
N ILE A 89 -10.53 2.62 11.03
CA ILE A 89 -9.65 2.46 12.21
C ILE A 89 -10.44 2.71 13.50
N PHE A 90 -11.14 3.85 13.56
CA PHE A 90 -11.96 4.20 14.73
C PHE A 90 -13.19 3.30 14.85
N LYS A 91 -13.92 3.08 13.74
CA LYS A 91 -15.16 2.27 13.74
C LYS A 91 -14.92 0.81 14.16
N TRP A 92 -13.77 0.23 13.81
CA TRP A 92 -13.45 -1.17 14.13
C TRP A 92 -12.69 -1.33 15.45
N GLY A 93 -12.37 -0.22 16.13
CA GLY A 93 -11.68 -0.23 17.41
C GLY A 93 -10.26 -0.82 17.32
N ILE A 94 -9.54 -0.56 16.23
CA ILE A 94 -8.22 -1.16 15.94
C ILE A 94 -7.24 -0.92 17.09
N GLU A 95 -7.24 0.28 17.68
CA GLU A 95 -6.39 0.60 18.82
C GLU A 95 -6.72 -0.24 20.07
N LYS A 96 -8.02 -0.42 20.37
CA LYS A 96 -8.46 -1.25 21.49
C LYS A 96 -8.02 -2.71 21.28
N GLU A 97 -8.20 -3.22 20.07
CA GLU A 97 -7.77 -4.57 19.68
C GLU A 97 -6.25 -4.72 19.76
N PHE A 98 -5.46 -3.71 19.35
CA PHE A 98 -4.01 -3.73 19.53
C PHE A 98 -3.58 -3.92 20.99
N ASN A 99 -4.26 -3.24 21.92
CA ASN A 99 -3.92 -3.29 23.34
C ASN A 99 -4.19 -4.67 23.97
N THR A 100 -5.09 -5.47 23.40
CA THR A 100 -5.36 -6.85 23.87
C THR A 100 -4.38 -7.89 23.31
N LEU A 101 -3.56 -7.54 22.31
CA LEU A 101 -2.60 -8.47 21.71
C LEU A 101 -1.36 -8.69 22.57
N SER A 102 -0.89 -9.93 22.60
CA SER A 102 0.41 -10.32 23.12
C SER A 102 1.57 -9.83 22.25
N LYS A 103 2.81 -9.89 22.77
CA LYS A 103 4.02 -9.52 22.01
C LYS A 103 4.19 -10.36 20.74
N ASN A 104 3.95 -11.67 20.82
CA ASN A 104 4.10 -12.59 19.69
C ASN A 104 3.05 -12.32 18.61
N GLU A 105 1.80 -12.03 18.99
CA GLU A 105 0.75 -11.68 18.02
C GLU A 105 1.06 -10.36 17.31
N ARG A 106 1.61 -9.37 18.02
CA ARG A 106 2.06 -8.11 17.43
C ARG A 106 3.20 -8.34 16.45
N LEU A 107 4.16 -9.20 16.77
CA LEU A 107 5.26 -9.55 15.87
C LEU A 107 4.75 -10.23 14.59
N ASN A 108 3.88 -11.23 14.71
CA ASN A 108 3.29 -11.90 13.55
C ASN A 108 2.53 -10.92 12.64
N LYS A 109 1.85 -9.96 13.25
CA LYS A 109 1.19 -8.87 12.52
C LYS A 109 2.17 -7.94 11.83
N ASN A 110 3.27 -7.55 12.48
CA ASN A 110 4.31 -6.75 11.84
C ASN A 110 4.92 -7.47 10.63
N ILE A 111 5.19 -8.78 10.76
CA ILE A 111 5.68 -9.61 9.66
C ILE A 111 4.66 -9.63 8.51
N PHE A 112 3.37 -9.81 8.83
CA PHE A 112 2.32 -9.79 7.81
C PHE A 112 2.24 -8.45 7.07
N ALA A 113 2.27 -7.32 7.79
CA ALA A 113 2.31 -5.98 7.18
C ALA A 113 3.54 -5.80 6.29
N PHE A 114 4.71 -6.22 6.77
CA PHE A 114 5.97 -6.16 6.01
C PHE A 114 5.89 -6.98 4.73
N LEU A 115 5.44 -8.23 4.80
CA LEU A 115 5.29 -9.11 3.63
C LEU A 115 4.30 -8.55 2.62
N PHE A 116 3.18 -8.00 3.07
CA PHE A 116 2.19 -7.39 2.17
C PHE A 116 2.75 -6.16 1.47
N PHE A 117 3.44 -5.29 2.22
CA PHE A 117 4.07 -4.09 1.66
C PHE A 117 5.11 -4.43 0.60
N TRP A 118 6.07 -5.30 0.94
CA TRP A 118 7.13 -5.67 0.00
C TRP A 118 6.64 -6.53 -1.15
N GLY A 119 5.67 -7.41 -0.91
CA GLY A 119 5.03 -8.18 -1.97
C GLY A 119 4.37 -7.28 -3.03
N ALA A 120 3.64 -6.26 -2.59
CA ALA A 120 3.05 -5.27 -3.49
C ALA A 120 4.12 -4.43 -4.21
N PHE A 121 5.17 -4.01 -3.50
CA PHE A 121 6.29 -3.27 -4.09
C PHE A 121 7.02 -4.08 -5.17
N PHE A 122 7.36 -5.34 -4.90
CA PHE A 122 8.02 -6.21 -5.87
C PHE A 122 7.15 -6.50 -7.08
N LEU A 123 5.84 -6.67 -6.89
CA LEU A 123 4.90 -6.82 -8.01
C LEU A 123 4.88 -5.58 -8.90
N PHE A 124 4.78 -4.38 -8.30
CA PHE A 124 4.87 -3.11 -9.02
C PHE A 124 6.18 -2.99 -9.80
N PHE A 125 7.31 -3.26 -9.14
CA PHE A 125 8.62 -3.15 -9.75
C PHE A 125 8.80 -4.15 -10.89
N TYR A 126 8.40 -5.40 -10.69
CA TYR A 126 8.44 -6.45 -11.72
C TYR A 126 7.64 -6.04 -12.95
N LEU A 127 6.37 -5.63 -12.77
CA LEU A 127 5.51 -5.22 -13.89
C LEU A 127 6.04 -3.97 -14.61
N GLY A 128 6.61 -3.02 -13.86
CA GLY A 128 7.26 -1.83 -14.43
C GLY A 128 8.50 -2.19 -15.26
N VAL A 129 9.36 -3.07 -14.76
CA VAL A 129 10.54 -3.55 -15.50
C VAL A 129 10.14 -4.37 -16.72
N THR A 130 9.14 -5.26 -16.62
CA THR A 130 8.63 -6.02 -17.76
C THR A 130 8.08 -5.08 -18.83
N TYR A 131 7.31 -4.07 -18.44
CA TYR A 131 6.80 -3.06 -19.37
C TYR A 131 7.94 -2.31 -20.06
N VAL A 132 8.88 -1.73 -19.31
CA VAL A 132 9.99 -0.94 -19.88
C VAL A 132 10.93 -1.81 -20.72
N GLY A 133 11.21 -3.04 -20.28
CA GLY A 133 12.01 -4.00 -21.03
C GLY A 133 11.39 -4.35 -22.38
N GLY A 134 10.08 -4.63 -22.41
CA GLY A 134 9.35 -4.84 -23.67
C GLY A 134 9.21 -3.55 -24.51
N TYR A 135 9.11 -2.39 -23.85
CA TYR A 135 9.01 -1.07 -24.51
C TYR A 135 10.30 -0.65 -25.22
N LEU A 136 11.46 -1.17 -24.80
CA LEU A 136 12.77 -0.83 -25.37
C LEU A 136 13.26 -1.79 -26.46
N ILE A 137 12.67 -2.99 -26.55
CA ILE A 137 13.10 -4.06 -27.46
C ILE A 137 12.30 -4.04 -28.78
N GLU A 138 11.10 -3.45 -28.78
CA GLU A 138 10.26 -3.18 -29.95
C GLU A 138 10.29 -1.70 -30.35
#